data_AF-A0A9D7FGH3-F1
#
_entry.id   AF-A0A9D7FGH3-F1
#
_cell.length_a   1.000
_cell.length_b   1.000
_cell.length_c   1.000
_cell.angle_alpha   90.00
_cell.angle_beta   90.00
_cell.angle_gamma   90.00
#
_symmetry.space_group_name_H-M   'P 1'
#
loop_
_entity.id
_entity.type
_entity.pdbx_description
1 polymer ?
#
loop_
_entity_poly.entity_id
_entity_poly.type
_entity_poly.pdbx_seq_one_letter_code
_entity_poly.pdbx_strand_id
1 'polypeptide(L)'
;MSSAGSASLYNYDNGNIGVTSLTAGGSVNIQAGSYYFSYFDYSYHRTTNAINVGSLSGTSIAMTDSGTGNISATGNLTATSSSLNVNAQMGAVSAVGANTAGTTASFNAGNGALALGTVSTTNGSVSGTATGDITFQSIAAAGSNRSVTLTSTAGGIKTTIDNALSDISATGNVTLSASSSLGDSTFTNPLDILAGLSSTVSLTSSLGNIGALGKPVTVDTSGALVAHADGQFHVKVQDAITHAPKTLQSIDLAASAVGMGAGGTSVFSSQDLSVNAASDGSTITIGNIVQSANTLDLFKFAATGTSGLTFGDVNLTTSGQAGHARLCRLQPVHSVCG
;
A
#
# COMPACT_ATOMS: atom_id res chain seq x y z
N MET A 1 -24.43 -23.72 -20.10
CA MET A 1 -24.22 -23.17 -21.45
C MET A 1 -23.04 -22.22 -21.40
N SER A 2 -21.86 -22.63 -21.89
CA SER A 2 -20.64 -21.82 -21.92
C SER A 2 -20.68 -20.88 -23.13
N SER A 3 -20.98 -19.59 -22.94
CA SER A 3 -20.82 -18.63 -24.04
C SER A 3 -19.38 -18.11 -24.03
N ALA A 4 -18.49 -18.73 -24.80
CA ALA A 4 -17.09 -18.30 -24.96
C ALA A 4 -16.88 -16.94 -25.67
N GLY A 5 -17.94 -16.15 -25.85
CA GLY A 5 -17.90 -14.89 -26.59
C GLY A 5 -17.13 -13.83 -25.82
N SER A 6 -16.07 -13.29 -26.43
CA SER A 6 -15.34 -12.13 -25.92
C SER A 6 -15.88 -10.85 -26.54
N ALA A 7 -15.86 -9.75 -25.79
CA ALA A 7 -16.21 -8.43 -26.28
C ALA A 7 -14.95 -7.57 -26.37
N SER A 8 -14.80 -6.81 -27.44
CA SER A 8 -13.66 -5.91 -27.60
C SER A 8 -14.07 -4.58 -28.22
N LEU A 9 -13.69 -3.48 -27.57
CA LEU A 9 -13.95 -2.12 -28.00
C LEU A 9 -12.62 -1.38 -28.11
N TYR A 10 -12.35 -0.81 -29.27
CA TYR A 10 -11.11 -0.11 -29.58
C TYR A 10 -11.40 1.28 -30.10
N ASN A 11 -10.78 2.31 -29.51
CA ASN A 11 -10.74 3.65 -30.08
C ASN A 11 -9.34 4.25 -30.00
N TYR A 12 -8.63 4.25 -31.14
CA TYR A 12 -7.27 4.77 -31.25
C TYR A 12 -7.20 6.24 -31.69
N ASP A 13 -8.34 6.84 -32.04
CA ASP A 13 -8.41 8.24 -32.44
C ASP A 13 -9.12 9.06 -31.35
N ASN A 14 -9.34 10.35 -31.58
CA ASN A 14 -10.05 11.23 -30.67
C ASN A 14 -11.49 10.75 -30.47
N GLY A 15 -11.87 10.55 -29.20
CA GLY A 15 -13.22 10.20 -28.80
C GLY A 15 -13.24 9.31 -27.57
N ASN A 16 -14.31 9.42 -26.79
CA ASN A 16 -14.46 8.61 -25.58
C ASN A 16 -15.10 7.26 -25.91
N ILE A 17 -14.76 6.24 -25.13
CA ILE A 17 -15.53 5.00 -25.08
C ILE A 17 -16.49 5.10 -23.90
N GLY A 18 -17.79 5.05 -24.19
CA GLY A 18 -18.86 5.04 -23.19
C GLY A 18 -19.64 3.72 -23.22
N VAL A 19 -19.70 3.00 -22.11
CA VAL A 19 -20.42 1.72 -22.01
C VAL A 19 -21.24 1.67 -20.72
N THR A 20 -22.57 1.65 -20.81
CA THR A 20 -23.41 1.52 -19.60
C THR A 20 -23.21 0.17 -18.91
N SER A 21 -23.24 -0.92 -19.67
CA SER A 21 -22.90 -2.24 -19.18
C SER A 21 -22.43 -3.14 -20.31
N LEU A 22 -21.53 -4.07 -20.01
CA LEU A 22 -21.05 -5.07 -20.97
C LEU A 22 -20.76 -6.37 -20.25
N THR A 23 -21.43 -7.43 -20.68
CA THR A 23 -21.24 -8.79 -20.18
C THR A 23 -20.78 -9.68 -21.33
N ALA A 24 -19.64 -10.33 -21.14
CA ALA A 24 -19.12 -11.36 -22.02
C ALA A 24 -19.00 -12.66 -21.23
N GLY A 25 -19.21 -13.82 -21.87
CA GLY A 25 -18.90 -15.10 -21.22
C GLY A 25 -17.43 -15.52 -21.42
N GLY A 26 -16.69 -14.79 -22.28
CA GLY A 26 -15.24 -14.76 -22.38
C GLY A 26 -14.67 -13.45 -21.84
N SER A 27 -13.65 -12.92 -22.51
CA SER A 27 -12.93 -11.72 -22.05
C SER A 27 -13.61 -10.42 -22.47
N VAL A 28 -13.48 -9.37 -21.66
CA VAL A 28 -13.84 -8.00 -22.02
C VAL A 28 -12.56 -7.19 -22.19
N ASN A 29 -12.30 -6.68 -23.40
CA ASN A 29 -11.16 -5.82 -23.68
C ASN A 29 -11.65 -4.44 -24.14
N ILE A 30 -11.26 -3.39 -23.44
CA ILE A 30 -11.55 -2.01 -23.84
C ILE A 30 -10.23 -1.27 -23.93
N GLN A 31 -9.93 -0.72 -25.09
CA GLN A 31 -8.72 0.06 -25.29
C GLN A 31 -9.05 1.38 -25.96
N ALA A 32 -8.59 2.45 -25.34
CA ALA A 32 -8.62 3.78 -25.91
C ALA A 32 -7.22 4.37 -25.93
N GLY A 33 -7.04 5.39 -26.75
CA GLY A 33 -5.85 6.23 -26.68
C GLY A 33 -4.78 5.82 -27.68
N SER A 34 -4.10 6.82 -28.24
CA SER A 34 -2.94 6.63 -29.11
C SER A 34 -2.06 7.89 -29.13
N TYR A 35 -1.05 7.87 -29.98
CA TYR A 35 -0.25 9.02 -30.36
C TYR A 35 -0.56 9.40 -31.79
N TYR A 36 -0.62 10.69 -32.07
CA TYR A 36 -0.71 11.21 -33.44
C TYR A 36 0.41 12.25 -33.67
N PHE A 37 0.91 12.31 -34.89
CA PHE A 37 1.87 13.33 -35.29
C PHE A 37 1.12 14.55 -35.81
N SER A 38 1.36 15.71 -35.21
CA SER A 38 0.82 16.98 -35.68
C SER A 38 1.83 17.65 -36.61
N TYR A 39 1.39 17.96 -37.83
CA TYR A 39 2.20 18.69 -38.80
C TYR A 39 2.25 20.21 -38.53
N PHE A 40 1.40 20.72 -37.63
CA PHE A 40 1.38 22.15 -37.28
C PHE A 40 2.54 22.57 -36.38
N ASP A 41 2.93 21.71 -35.45
CA ASP A 41 4.02 21.92 -34.48
C ASP A 41 5.12 20.85 -34.57
N TYR A 42 5.01 19.94 -35.53
CA TYR A 42 6.02 18.92 -35.84
C TYR A 42 6.36 18.02 -34.64
N SER A 43 5.34 17.67 -33.85
CA SER A 43 5.48 16.87 -32.63
C SER A 43 4.42 15.76 -32.51
N TYR A 44 4.74 14.73 -31.73
CA TYR A 44 3.79 13.70 -31.34
C TYR A 44 2.95 14.15 -30.15
N HIS A 45 1.63 14.05 -30.29
CA HIS A 45 0.66 14.34 -29.23
C HIS A 45 -0.08 13.07 -28.85
N ARG A 46 -0.45 12.98 -27.57
CA ARG A 46 -1.36 11.93 -27.10
C ARG A 46 -2.80 12.35 -27.29
N THR A 47 -3.67 11.40 -27.58
CA THR A 47 -5.11 11.66 -27.61
C THR A 47 -5.66 11.83 -26.19
N THR A 48 -6.74 12.58 -26.04
CA THR A 48 -7.39 12.90 -24.76
C THR A 48 -8.59 12.00 -24.47
N ASN A 49 -8.54 10.75 -24.93
CA ASN A 49 -9.66 9.83 -24.84
C ASN A 49 -9.93 9.45 -23.38
N ALA A 50 -11.20 9.20 -23.05
CA ALA A 50 -11.57 8.62 -21.77
C ALA A 50 -12.37 7.33 -21.98
N ILE A 51 -12.21 6.39 -21.04
CA ILE A 51 -13.04 5.19 -20.95
C ILE A 51 -13.99 5.36 -19.78
N ASN A 52 -15.29 5.40 -20.04
CA ASN A 52 -16.34 5.50 -19.02
C ASN A 52 -17.24 4.29 -19.11
N VAL A 53 -17.25 3.46 -18.07
CA VAL A 53 -18.08 2.26 -18.00
C VAL A 53 -18.99 2.28 -16.77
N GLY A 54 -20.17 1.69 -16.88
CA GLY A 54 -20.99 1.36 -15.72
C GLY A 54 -20.50 0.06 -15.11
N SER A 55 -21.02 -1.09 -15.57
CA SER A 55 -20.62 -2.41 -15.06
C SER A 55 -20.05 -3.30 -16.16
N LEU A 56 -18.95 -4.00 -15.88
CA LEU A 56 -18.33 -4.97 -16.78
C LEU A 56 -18.30 -6.36 -16.14
N SER A 57 -18.57 -7.39 -16.93
CA SER A 57 -18.49 -8.78 -16.49
C SER A 57 -17.90 -9.68 -17.57
N GLY A 58 -16.95 -10.53 -17.19
CA GLY A 58 -16.23 -11.43 -18.09
C GLY A 58 -15.45 -12.51 -17.36
N THR A 59 -14.77 -13.39 -18.10
CA THR A 59 -13.73 -14.27 -17.54
C THR A 59 -12.49 -13.47 -17.15
N SER A 60 -12.13 -12.51 -17.99
CA SER A 60 -11.11 -11.49 -17.73
C SER A 60 -11.65 -10.12 -18.16
N ILE A 61 -11.14 -9.06 -17.55
CA ILE A 61 -11.42 -7.68 -17.93
C ILE A 61 -10.09 -6.96 -18.09
N ALA A 62 -9.88 -6.33 -19.25
CA ALA A 62 -8.77 -5.43 -19.50
C ALA A 62 -9.32 -4.09 -20.00
N MET A 63 -8.98 -3.01 -19.30
CA MET A 63 -9.22 -1.64 -19.74
C MET A 63 -7.89 -0.91 -19.83
N THR A 64 -7.58 -0.34 -20.99
CA THR A 64 -6.32 0.40 -21.20
C THR A 64 -6.58 1.72 -21.89
N ASP A 65 -6.17 2.82 -21.28
CA ASP A 65 -6.08 4.12 -21.92
C ASP A 65 -4.61 4.49 -22.13
N SER A 66 -4.18 4.55 -23.39
CA SER A 66 -2.82 4.93 -23.79
C SER A 66 -2.66 6.43 -24.05
N GLY A 67 -3.75 7.19 -23.96
CA GLY A 67 -3.77 8.64 -24.07
C GLY A 67 -3.54 9.32 -22.72
N THR A 68 -4.11 10.53 -22.58
CA THR A 68 -4.03 11.32 -21.34
C THR A 68 -5.31 11.33 -20.53
N GLY A 69 -6.40 10.72 -21.01
CA GLY A 69 -7.65 10.75 -20.27
C GLY A 69 -7.79 9.60 -19.28
N ASN A 70 -8.90 9.65 -18.56
CA ASN A 70 -9.14 8.83 -17.39
C ASN A 70 -9.90 7.55 -17.75
N ILE A 71 -9.76 6.54 -16.89
CA ILE A 71 -10.67 5.39 -16.87
C ILE A 71 -11.59 5.51 -15.65
N SER A 72 -12.89 5.48 -15.89
CA SER A 72 -13.92 5.53 -14.86
C SER A 72 -14.87 4.35 -14.98
N ALA A 73 -15.09 3.64 -13.88
CA ALA A 73 -16.09 2.60 -13.69
C ALA A 73 -17.02 3.00 -12.54
N THR A 74 -18.28 3.30 -12.85
CA THR A 74 -19.27 3.72 -11.83
C THR A 74 -20.02 2.55 -11.20
N GLY A 75 -19.94 1.37 -11.81
CA GLY A 75 -20.51 0.11 -11.32
C GLY A 75 -19.43 -0.92 -11.04
N ASN A 76 -19.82 -2.21 -11.09
CA ASN A 76 -18.94 -3.31 -10.70
C ASN A 76 -18.09 -3.80 -11.86
N LEU A 77 -16.85 -4.19 -11.57
CA LEU A 77 -15.94 -4.86 -12.49
C LEU A 77 -15.74 -6.30 -12.02
N THR A 78 -16.28 -7.27 -12.76
CA THR A 78 -16.27 -8.68 -12.35
C THR A 78 -15.54 -9.57 -13.37
N ALA A 79 -14.27 -9.85 -13.10
CA ALA A 79 -13.47 -10.83 -13.84
C ALA A 79 -13.54 -12.20 -13.14
N THR A 80 -14.51 -13.02 -13.51
CA THR A 80 -14.93 -14.22 -12.76
C THR A 80 -13.87 -15.30 -12.55
N SER A 81 -12.92 -15.47 -13.47
CA SER A 81 -11.97 -16.60 -13.43
C SER A 81 -10.52 -16.23 -13.67
N SER A 82 -10.25 -15.02 -14.17
CA SER A 82 -8.91 -14.56 -14.54
C SER A 82 -8.63 -13.19 -13.95
N SER A 83 -8.00 -12.29 -14.70
CA SER A 83 -7.51 -11.01 -14.21
C SER A 83 -8.47 -9.86 -14.50
N LEU A 84 -8.43 -8.87 -13.60
CA LEU A 84 -8.95 -7.54 -13.80
C LEU A 84 -7.75 -6.60 -13.94
N ASN A 85 -7.56 -6.00 -15.11
CA ASN A 85 -6.47 -5.06 -15.37
C ASN A 85 -7.06 -3.72 -15.83
N VAL A 86 -6.75 -2.65 -15.12
CA VAL A 86 -7.19 -1.29 -15.46
C VAL A 86 -5.98 -0.37 -15.50
N ASN A 87 -5.66 0.16 -16.67
CA ASN A 87 -4.43 0.92 -16.88
C ASN A 87 -4.70 2.23 -17.63
N ALA A 88 -4.69 3.34 -16.91
CA ALA A 88 -4.62 4.68 -17.48
C ALA A 88 -3.15 5.13 -17.46
N GLN A 89 -2.50 5.21 -18.63
CA GLN A 89 -1.06 5.49 -18.70
C GLN A 89 -0.69 6.89 -18.18
N MET A 90 -1.52 7.89 -18.45
CA MET A 90 -1.31 9.27 -18.00
C MET A 90 -2.54 9.88 -17.32
N GLY A 91 -3.60 9.10 -17.17
CA GLY A 91 -4.83 9.52 -16.51
C GLY A 91 -4.96 9.00 -15.08
N ALA A 92 -6.08 9.35 -14.47
CA ALA A 92 -6.58 8.76 -13.24
C ALA A 92 -7.41 7.50 -13.52
N VAL A 93 -7.53 6.64 -12.51
CA VAL A 93 -8.44 5.50 -12.51
C VAL A 93 -9.44 5.68 -11.36
N SER A 94 -10.73 5.59 -11.67
CA SER A 94 -11.81 5.62 -10.68
C SER A 94 -12.69 4.39 -10.87
N ALA A 95 -12.51 3.36 -10.04
CA ALA A 95 -13.31 2.14 -10.05
C ALA A 95 -13.97 1.93 -8.68
N VAL A 96 -14.98 2.75 -8.39
CA VAL A 96 -15.54 2.95 -7.05
C VAL A 96 -16.58 1.89 -6.62
N GLY A 97 -17.01 1.04 -7.55
CA GLY A 97 -17.86 -0.11 -7.27
C GLY A 97 -17.09 -1.31 -6.69
N ALA A 98 -17.71 -2.48 -6.71
CA ALA A 98 -17.04 -3.73 -6.37
C ALA A 98 -16.18 -4.22 -7.54
N ASN A 99 -14.91 -4.47 -7.27
CA ASN A 99 -13.93 -4.94 -8.24
C ASN A 99 -13.46 -6.34 -7.85
N THR A 100 -13.89 -7.35 -8.59
CA THR A 100 -13.61 -8.75 -8.27
C THR A 100 -12.81 -9.39 -9.40
N ALA A 101 -11.74 -10.10 -9.06
CA ALA A 101 -10.96 -10.91 -9.99
C ALA A 101 -10.79 -12.35 -9.49
N GLY A 102 -10.77 -13.32 -10.39
CA GLY A 102 -10.49 -14.71 -10.04
C GLY A 102 -9.03 -14.90 -9.60
N THR A 103 -8.11 -14.22 -10.28
CA THR A 103 -6.66 -14.29 -10.04
C THR A 103 -6.13 -12.92 -9.62
N THR A 104 -5.64 -12.10 -10.55
CA THR A 104 -5.00 -10.82 -10.23
C THR A 104 -5.96 -9.65 -10.45
N ALA A 105 -5.94 -8.69 -9.53
CA ALA A 105 -6.50 -7.36 -9.77
C ALA A 105 -5.33 -6.35 -9.85
N SER A 106 -5.20 -5.67 -10.98
CA SER A 106 -4.14 -4.70 -11.23
C SER A 106 -4.71 -3.37 -11.70
N PHE A 107 -4.29 -2.30 -11.04
CA PHE A 107 -4.71 -0.94 -11.34
C PHE A 107 -3.50 -0.04 -11.49
N ASN A 108 -3.45 0.73 -12.58
CA ASN A 108 -2.40 1.69 -12.83
C ASN A 108 -3.00 3.04 -13.25
N ALA A 109 -2.66 4.09 -12.50
CA ALA A 109 -2.97 5.48 -12.79
C ALA A 109 -1.65 6.25 -12.95
N GLY A 110 -1.04 6.15 -14.13
CA GLY A 110 0.38 6.48 -14.31
C GLY A 110 0.73 7.92 -13.94
N ASN A 111 -0.14 8.91 -14.22
CA ASN A 111 0.03 10.30 -13.78
C ASN A 111 -1.15 10.82 -12.94
N GLY A 112 -2.08 9.95 -12.55
CA GLY A 112 -3.28 10.33 -11.82
C GLY A 112 -3.38 9.69 -10.44
N ALA A 113 -4.50 9.95 -9.78
CA ALA A 113 -4.90 9.24 -8.57
C ALA A 113 -5.62 7.93 -8.92
N LEU A 114 -5.65 7.02 -7.96
CA LEU A 114 -6.38 5.76 -8.03
C LEU A 114 -7.47 5.76 -6.95
N ALA A 115 -8.73 5.82 -7.37
CA ALA A 115 -9.89 5.73 -6.46
C ALA A 115 -10.58 4.38 -6.67
N LEU A 116 -10.63 3.58 -5.61
CA LEU A 116 -11.15 2.21 -5.64
C LEU A 116 -12.31 2.07 -4.66
N GLY A 117 -13.28 1.25 -5.01
CA GLY A 117 -14.27 0.76 -4.06
C GLY A 117 -13.70 -0.40 -3.26
N THR A 118 -14.44 -1.50 -3.24
CA THR A 118 -13.90 -2.77 -2.74
C THR A 118 -13.12 -3.46 -3.85
N VAL A 119 -11.97 -4.04 -3.51
CA VAL A 119 -11.19 -4.89 -4.41
C VAL A 119 -11.03 -6.25 -3.78
N SER A 120 -11.36 -7.30 -4.52
CA SER A 120 -11.21 -8.67 -4.03
C SER A 120 -10.68 -9.59 -5.11
N THR A 121 -9.82 -10.52 -4.70
CA THR A 121 -9.38 -11.63 -5.55
C THR A 121 -9.75 -12.95 -4.90
N THR A 122 -10.14 -13.95 -5.70
CA THR A 122 -10.44 -15.30 -5.19
C THR A 122 -9.17 -16.12 -4.93
N ASN A 123 -8.20 -16.05 -5.85
CA ASN A 123 -6.95 -16.80 -5.78
C ASN A 123 -5.80 -16.06 -6.49
N GLY A 124 -5.56 -14.81 -6.12
CA GLY A 124 -4.43 -14.05 -6.64
C GLY A 124 -4.20 -12.74 -5.90
N SER A 125 -3.25 -11.96 -6.40
CA SER A 125 -2.76 -10.78 -5.68
C SER A 125 -3.44 -9.52 -6.17
N VAL A 126 -3.41 -8.47 -5.35
CA VAL A 126 -3.84 -7.13 -5.72
C VAL A 126 -2.61 -6.25 -5.90
N SER A 127 -2.57 -5.50 -7.00
CA SER A 127 -1.54 -4.50 -7.28
C SER A 127 -2.16 -3.18 -7.67
N GLY A 128 -1.64 -2.08 -7.14
CA GLY A 128 -2.08 -0.72 -7.44
C GLY A 128 -0.89 0.20 -7.57
N THR A 129 -0.82 0.98 -8.63
CA THR A 129 0.19 2.02 -8.80
C THR A 129 -0.47 3.32 -9.22
N ALA A 130 -0.10 4.41 -8.58
CA ALA A 130 -0.58 5.75 -8.90
C ALA A 130 0.54 6.77 -8.72
N THR A 131 0.48 7.87 -9.47
CA THR A 131 1.29 9.04 -9.12
C THR A 131 0.64 9.82 -7.98
N GLY A 132 -0.66 10.06 -8.06
CA GLY A 132 -1.44 10.68 -7.00
C GLY A 132 -1.83 9.73 -5.87
N ASP A 133 -2.75 10.16 -5.03
CA ASP A 133 -3.29 9.35 -3.93
C ASP A 133 -3.90 8.03 -4.44
N ILE A 134 -3.74 6.98 -3.63
CA ILE A 134 -4.51 5.74 -3.73
C ILE A 134 -5.53 5.75 -2.60
N THR A 135 -6.81 5.77 -2.96
CA THR A 135 -7.92 5.64 -2.01
C THR A 135 -8.72 4.37 -2.29
N PHE A 136 -9.19 3.70 -1.25
CA PHE A 136 -9.94 2.46 -1.38
C PHE A 136 -10.92 2.27 -0.22
N GLN A 137 -12.00 1.50 -0.42
CA GLN A 137 -12.89 1.11 0.69
C GLN A 137 -12.34 -0.10 1.44
N SER A 138 -11.96 -1.15 0.71
CA SER A 138 -11.30 -2.32 1.25
C SER A 138 -10.61 -3.13 0.16
N ILE A 139 -9.57 -3.88 0.52
CA ILE A 139 -8.79 -4.73 -0.39
C ILE A 139 -8.61 -6.11 0.24
N ALA A 140 -9.00 -7.16 -0.47
CA ALA A 140 -8.87 -8.54 -0.03
C ALA A 140 -8.14 -9.39 -1.08
N ALA A 141 -6.94 -9.88 -0.76
CA ALA A 141 -6.19 -10.85 -1.55
C ALA A 141 -6.36 -12.26 -0.97
N ALA A 142 -7.42 -12.97 -1.38
CA ALA A 142 -7.73 -14.32 -0.90
C ALA A 142 -7.08 -15.43 -1.73
N GLY A 143 -7.04 -16.65 -1.18
CA GLY A 143 -6.29 -17.79 -1.71
C GLY A 143 -5.01 -18.04 -0.90
N SER A 144 -4.18 -19.03 -1.25
CA SER A 144 -2.98 -19.34 -0.45
C SER A 144 -1.79 -18.44 -0.81
N ASN A 145 -1.24 -17.71 0.16
CA ASN A 145 -0.05 -16.86 -0.01
C ASN A 145 -0.22 -15.78 -1.11
N ARG A 146 -1.31 -15.01 -1.03
CA ARG A 146 -1.62 -13.93 -1.98
C ARG A 146 -1.38 -12.57 -1.36
N SER A 147 -0.77 -11.67 -2.12
CA SER A 147 -0.21 -10.43 -1.59
C SER A 147 -0.99 -9.20 -2.05
N VAL A 148 -0.82 -8.10 -1.32
CA VAL A 148 -1.28 -6.77 -1.71
C VAL A 148 -0.06 -5.87 -1.87
N THR A 149 0.05 -5.19 -3.00
CA THR A 149 1.12 -4.22 -3.27
C THR A 149 0.54 -2.92 -3.80
N LEU A 150 0.68 -1.83 -3.05
CA LEU A 150 0.23 -0.49 -3.44
C LEU A 150 1.41 0.47 -3.47
N THR A 151 1.50 1.28 -4.52
CA THR A 151 2.57 2.26 -4.69
C THR A 151 2.02 3.59 -5.17
N SER A 152 2.10 4.62 -4.33
CA SER A 152 1.84 6.01 -4.69
C SER A 152 3.16 6.77 -4.73
N THR A 153 3.53 7.33 -5.88
CA THR A 153 4.85 7.95 -6.07
C THR A 153 4.91 9.42 -5.65
N ALA A 154 3.77 10.11 -5.56
CA ALA A 154 3.67 11.49 -5.08
C ALA A 154 2.51 11.74 -4.10
N GLY A 155 1.62 10.75 -3.90
CA GLY A 155 0.48 10.82 -3.01
C GLY A 155 0.58 9.87 -1.81
N GLY A 156 -0.56 9.73 -1.13
CA GLY A 156 -0.77 8.86 0.02
C GLY A 156 -1.54 7.59 -0.32
N ILE A 157 -1.61 6.68 0.63
CA ILE A 157 -2.46 5.47 0.57
C ILE A 157 -3.41 5.51 1.76
N LYS A 158 -4.72 5.57 1.47
CA LYS A 158 -5.76 5.86 2.48
C LYS A 158 -6.99 4.96 2.27
N THR A 159 -7.55 4.46 3.35
CA THR A 159 -8.91 3.91 3.33
C THR A 159 -9.92 5.06 3.25
N THR A 160 -11.11 4.79 2.72
CA THR A 160 -12.23 5.74 2.67
C THR A 160 -13.32 5.41 3.68
N ILE A 161 -13.14 4.36 4.50
CA ILE A 161 -14.11 3.91 5.49
C ILE A 161 -13.40 3.60 6.80
N ASP A 162 -13.79 4.24 7.90
CA ASP A 162 -13.41 3.84 9.27
C ASP A 162 -14.37 2.75 9.75
N ASN A 163 -13.94 1.49 9.73
CA ASN A 163 -14.75 0.37 10.18
C ASN A 163 -13.93 -0.58 11.06
N ALA A 164 -14.61 -1.54 11.69
CA ALA A 164 -13.97 -2.49 12.61
C ALA A 164 -13.29 -3.69 11.90
N LEU A 165 -13.42 -3.79 10.58
CA LEU A 165 -12.77 -4.83 9.78
C LEU A 165 -11.45 -4.28 9.21
N SER A 166 -10.53 -5.17 8.86
CA SER A 166 -9.29 -4.77 8.20
C SER A 166 -9.58 -4.13 6.84
N ASP A 167 -9.03 -2.94 6.61
CA ASP A 167 -9.08 -2.26 5.31
C ASP A 167 -8.33 -3.06 4.24
N ILE A 168 -7.22 -3.69 4.63
CA ILE A 168 -6.43 -4.57 3.76
C ILE A 168 -6.34 -5.94 4.41
N SER A 169 -6.73 -6.98 3.68
CA SER A 169 -6.54 -8.38 4.07
C SER A 169 -5.78 -9.13 2.98
N ALA A 170 -4.72 -9.82 3.36
CA ALA A 170 -3.91 -10.63 2.46
C ALA A 170 -3.48 -11.91 3.17
N THR A 171 -3.47 -13.04 2.46
CA THR A 171 -2.95 -14.31 3.02
C THR A 171 -1.44 -14.46 2.85
N GLY A 172 -0.81 -13.56 2.10
CA GLY A 172 0.63 -13.40 1.91
C GLY A 172 1.10 -12.05 2.42
N ASN A 173 2.06 -11.44 1.72
CA ASN A 173 2.68 -10.18 2.13
C ASN A 173 1.79 -8.97 1.83
N VAL A 174 1.99 -7.90 2.59
CA VAL A 174 1.42 -6.58 2.31
C VAL A 174 2.56 -5.59 2.14
N THR A 175 2.57 -4.84 1.04
CA THR A 175 3.60 -3.84 0.74
C THR A 175 2.94 -2.55 0.32
N LEU A 176 3.08 -1.50 1.14
CA LEU A 176 2.53 -0.18 0.90
C LEU A 176 3.68 0.82 0.83
N SER A 177 3.80 1.50 -0.30
CA SER A 177 4.78 2.57 -0.50
C SER A 177 4.06 3.84 -0.91
N ALA A 178 4.09 4.86 -0.08
CA ALA A 178 3.54 6.17 -0.39
C ALA A 178 4.65 7.22 -0.38
N SER A 179 4.42 8.34 -1.05
CA SER A 179 5.27 9.51 -0.89
C SER A 179 4.79 10.34 0.30
N SER A 180 3.49 10.60 0.44
CA SER A 180 2.98 11.53 1.45
C SER A 180 2.60 10.84 2.77
N SER A 181 1.56 10.00 2.80
CA SER A 181 1.13 9.36 4.06
C SER A 181 0.53 7.98 3.85
N LEU A 182 0.68 7.12 4.87
CA LEU A 182 -0.08 5.88 5.01
C LEU A 182 -1.12 6.06 6.13
N GLY A 183 -2.39 5.97 5.75
CA GLY A 183 -3.54 6.12 6.65
C GLY A 183 -4.22 7.48 6.58
N ASP A 184 -5.50 7.50 6.97
CA ASP A 184 -6.34 8.69 6.97
C ASP A 184 -6.41 9.36 8.35
N SER A 185 -6.05 10.65 8.41
CA SER A 185 -6.06 11.45 9.64
C SER A 185 -7.43 11.66 10.27
N THR A 186 -8.49 11.58 9.47
CA THR A 186 -9.86 11.82 9.90
C THR A 186 -10.42 10.62 10.67
N PHE A 187 -9.82 9.43 10.52
CA PHE A 187 -10.30 8.18 11.12
C PHE A 187 -9.68 7.89 12.47
N THR A 188 -10.40 7.11 13.28
CA THR A 188 -9.93 6.64 14.58
C THR A 188 -8.83 5.60 14.37
N ASN A 189 -9.05 4.67 13.45
CA ASN A 189 -8.06 3.74 12.94
C ASN A 189 -7.66 4.23 11.54
N PRO A 190 -6.48 4.85 11.37
CA PRO A 190 -6.09 5.42 10.08
C PRO A 190 -6.00 4.39 8.96
N LEU A 191 -5.61 3.16 9.30
CA LEU A 191 -5.49 2.03 8.41
C LEU A 191 -5.32 0.74 9.22
N ASP A 192 -6.09 -0.30 8.90
CA ASP A 192 -6.01 -1.62 9.50
C ASP A 192 -5.60 -2.69 8.46
N ILE A 193 -4.58 -3.48 8.80
CA ILE A 193 -3.96 -4.46 7.90
C ILE A 193 -3.96 -5.84 8.55
N LEU A 194 -4.50 -6.84 7.85
CA LEU A 194 -4.38 -8.26 8.16
C LEU A 194 -3.51 -8.94 7.11
N ALA A 195 -2.38 -9.52 7.53
CA ALA A 195 -1.52 -10.31 6.67
C ALA A 195 -1.50 -11.79 7.10
N GLY A 196 -1.04 -12.65 6.19
CA GLY A 196 -0.92 -14.08 6.48
C GLY A 196 0.01 -14.36 7.67
N LEU A 197 -0.14 -15.54 8.27
CA LEU A 197 0.77 -16.01 9.32
C LEU A 197 2.20 -16.04 8.77
N SER A 198 3.15 -15.49 9.53
CA SER A 198 4.55 -15.35 9.12
C SER A 198 4.79 -14.49 7.86
N SER A 199 3.80 -13.75 7.38
CA SER A 199 3.96 -12.84 6.24
C SER A 199 4.67 -11.55 6.65
N THR A 200 5.34 -10.94 5.68
CA THR A 200 5.94 -9.61 5.84
C THR A 200 4.94 -8.50 5.55
N VAL A 201 4.88 -7.52 6.44
CA VAL A 201 4.20 -6.25 6.20
C VAL A 201 5.26 -5.16 6.06
N SER A 202 5.31 -4.52 4.89
CA SER A 202 6.24 -3.44 4.56
C SER A 202 5.49 -2.15 4.34
N LEU A 203 5.79 -1.15 5.15
CA LEU A 203 5.19 0.18 5.14
C LEU A 203 6.29 1.21 4.88
N THR A 204 6.16 1.98 3.81
CA THR A 204 7.13 3.01 3.45
C THR A 204 6.43 4.33 3.15
N SER A 205 6.90 5.42 3.75
CA SER A 205 6.48 6.79 3.45
C SER A 205 7.71 7.68 3.23
N SER A 206 7.94 8.15 2.01
CA SER A 206 9.22 8.82 1.65
C SER A 206 9.27 10.32 1.92
N LEU A 207 8.14 10.99 2.16
CA LEU A 207 8.09 12.42 2.49
C LEU A 207 7.13 12.74 3.65
N GLY A 208 6.46 11.74 4.22
CA GLY A 208 5.62 11.97 5.38
C GLY A 208 5.43 10.75 6.23
N ASN A 209 4.21 10.56 6.72
CA ASN A 209 3.98 9.77 7.92
C ASN A 209 3.43 8.38 7.64
N ILE A 210 3.79 7.41 8.48
CA ILE A 210 3.07 6.15 8.65
C ILE A 210 2.16 6.32 9.85
N GLY A 211 0.86 6.11 9.66
CA GLY A 211 -0.15 6.53 10.63
C GLY A 211 -0.43 8.03 10.49
N ALA A 212 -1.44 8.50 11.22
CA ALA A 212 -1.95 9.85 11.03
C ALA A 212 -2.30 10.52 12.36
N LEU A 213 -1.77 11.73 12.58
CA LEU A 213 -1.98 12.52 13.80
C LEU A 213 -1.67 11.75 15.09
N GLY A 214 -0.61 10.94 15.10
CA GLY A 214 -0.23 10.10 16.24
C GLY A 214 -1.06 8.84 16.42
N LYS A 215 -2.06 8.60 15.56
CA LYS A 215 -2.85 7.37 15.55
C LYS A 215 -2.11 6.29 14.74
N PRO A 216 -2.01 5.06 15.25
CA PRO A 216 -1.19 4.03 14.62
C PRO A 216 -1.89 3.35 13.44
N VAL A 217 -1.11 2.93 12.44
CA VAL A 217 -1.54 1.85 11.53
C VAL A 217 -1.55 0.55 12.32
N THR A 218 -2.68 -0.17 12.31
CA THR A 218 -2.79 -1.47 12.97
C THR A 218 -2.36 -2.58 12.02
N VAL A 219 -1.53 -3.49 12.50
CA VAL A 219 -1.05 -4.64 11.73
C VAL A 219 -1.31 -5.93 12.50
N ASP A 220 -2.06 -6.84 11.89
CA ASP A 220 -2.19 -8.22 12.32
C ASP A 220 -1.29 -9.11 11.46
N THR A 221 -0.12 -9.42 12.01
CA THR A 221 0.80 -10.42 11.48
C THR A 221 1.57 -11.06 12.63
N SER A 222 2.14 -12.24 12.39
CA SER A 222 3.14 -12.86 13.24
C SER A 222 4.51 -12.98 12.57
N GLY A 223 4.65 -12.44 11.35
CA GLY A 223 5.88 -12.51 10.57
C GLY A 223 6.81 -11.33 10.82
N ALA A 224 7.28 -10.73 9.73
CA ALA A 224 8.15 -9.57 9.76
C ALA A 224 7.37 -8.28 9.60
N LEU A 225 7.82 -7.22 10.27
CA LEU A 225 7.37 -5.86 10.03
C LEU A 225 8.54 -4.99 9.60
N VAL A 226 8.37 -4.26 8.50
CA VAL A 226 9.26 -3.21 8.03
C VAL A 226 8.47 -1.90 7.99
N ALA A 227 8.86 -0.89 8.76
CA ALA A 227 8.18 0.41 8.78
C ALA A 227 9.18 1.56 8.68
N HIS A 228 9.24 2.18 7.52
CA HIS A 228 10.21 3.24 7.18
C HIS A 228 9.47 4.53 6.81
N ALA A 229 9.61 5.56 7.63
CA ALA A 229 9.03 6.87 7.37
C ALA A 229 10.12 7.94 7.35
N ASP A 230 10.16 8.78 6.33
CA ASP A 230 10.98 10.00 6.42
C ASP A 230 10.33 10.99 7.41
N GLY A 231 9.00 10.95 7.56
CA GLY A 231 8.28 11.63 8.64
C GLY A 231 8.25 10.85 9.95
N GLN A 232 7.08 10.84 10.59
CA GLN A 232 6.81 10.05 11.79
C GLN A 232 6.23 8.67 11.40
N PHE A 233 6.53 7.64 12.19
CA PHE A 233 5.78 6.39 12.13
C PHE A 233 5.02 6.15 13.44
N HIS A 234 3.77 5.70 13.31
CA HIS A 234 2.93 5.23 14.40
C HIS A 234 2.37 3.88 13.95
N VAL A 235 2.84 2.78 14.57
CA VAL A 235 2.47 1.41 14.18
C VAL A 235 2.16 0.58 15.42
N LYS A 236 1.07 -0.19 15.36
CA LYS A 236 0.64 -1.09 16.43
C LYS A 236 0.41 -2.48 15.87
N VAL A 237 0.95 -3.50 16.54
CA VAL A 237 0.80 -4.90 16.12
C VAL A 237 -0.07 -5.67 17.10
N GLN A 238 -1.22 -6.15 16.63
CA GLN A 238 -2.22 -6.84 17.44
C GLN A 238 -3.06 -7.80 16.59
N ASP A 239 -3.76 -8.70 17.25
CA ASP A 239 -4.73 -9.62 16.65
C ASP A 239 -6.00 -8.86 16.23
N ALA A 240 -6.45 -9.06 15.01
CA ALA A 240 -7.58 -8.34 14.43
C ALA A 240 -8.92 -8.66 15.12
N ILE A 241 -9.02 -9.81 15.81
CA ILE A 241 -10.27 -10.25 16.45
C ILE A 241 -10.25 -9.86 17.93
N THR A 242 -9.24 -10.32 18.65
CA THR A 242 -9.13 -10.18 20.11
C THR A 242 -8.51 -8.85 20.53
N HIS A 243 -7.90 -8.12 19.61
CA HIS A 243 -7.13 -6.90 19.87
C HIS A 243 -5.97 -7.11 20.86
N ALA A 244 -5.60 -8.38 21.09
CA ALA A 244 -4.45 -8.74 21.92
C ALA A 244 -3.15 -8.40 21.16
N PRO A 245 -2.13 -7.84 21.82
CA PRO A 245 -0.83 -7.64 21.19
C PRO A 245 -0.26 -8.94 20.63
N LYS A 246 0.46 -8.87 19.49
CA LYS A 246 1.06 -10.04 18.85
C LYS A 246 2.58 -10.03 18.87
N THR A 247 3.14 -11.23 18.88
CA THR A 247 4.58 -11.48 18.73
C THR A 247 4.97 -11.44 17.26
N LEU A 248 6.11 -10.82 16.97
CA LEU A 248 6.69 -10.74 15.63
C LEU A 248 7.97 -11.57 15.55
N GLN A 249 8.23 -12.15 14.37
CA GLN A 249 9.51 -12.80 14.09
C GLN A 249 10.64 -11.76 13.97
N SER A 250 10.40 -10.69 13.21
CA SER A 250 11.41 -9.64 13.01
C SER A 250 10.81 -8.26 12.83
N ILE A 251 11.59 -7.25 13.21
CA ILE A 251 11.18 -5.85 13.22
C ILE A 251 12.31 -5.01 12.61
N ASP A 252 11.99 -4.20 11.60
CA ASP A 252 12.89 -3.23 10.98
C ASP A 252 12.19 -1.86 10.92
N LEU A 253 12.67 -0.90 11.71
CA LEU A 253 12.09 0.44 11.81
C LEU A 253 13.09 1.48 11.31
N ALA A 254 12.59 2.50 10.61
CA ALA A 254 13.41 3.64 10.23
C ALA A 254 12.65 4.97 10.29
N ALA A 255 13.33 6.01 10.77
CA ALA A 255 12.81 7.39 10.81
C ALA A 255 13.87 8.44 10.42
N SER A 256 13.44 9.62 9.95
CA SER A 256 14.33 10.78 9.79
C SER A 256 14.08 11.83 10.86
N ALA A 257 15.14 12.32 11.52
CA ALA A 257 15.04 13.41 12.49
C ALA A 257 14.46 14.68 11.86
N VAL A 258 14.88 14.97 10.63
CA VAL A 258 14.44 16.15 9.89
C VAL A 258 12.96 16.04 9.55
N GLY A 259 12.50 14.90 9.04
CA GLY A 259 11.09 14.74 8.67
C GLY A 259 10.16 14.49 9.87
N MET A 260 10.64 13.92 10.97
CA MET A 260 9.91 13.92 12.25
C MET A 260 9.68 15.35 12.77
N GLY A 261 10.69 16.22 12.61
CA GLY A 261 10.69 17.59 13.09
C GLY A 261 10.96 17.71 14.60
N ALA A 262 11.26 18.93 15.06
CA ALA A 262 11.49 19.21 16.47
C ALA A 262 10.23 18.98 17.30
N GLY A 263 10.34 18.14 18.33
CA GLY A 263 9.22 17.68 19.16
C GLY A 263 8.39 16.56 18.54
N GLY A 264 8.74 16.10 17.33
CA GLY A 264 8.07 14.97 16.68
C GLY A 264 8.34 13.65 17.39
N THR A 265 7.36 12.75 17.38
CA THR A 265 7.46 11.42 17.98
C THR A 265 7.14 10.32 17.00
N SER A 266 7.70 9.14 17.21
CA SER A 266 7.35 7.92 16.50
C SER A 266 7.20 6.78 17.48
N VAL A 267 6.13 6.01 17.32
CA VAL A 267 5.72 4.99 18.27
C VAL A 267 5.53 3.67 17.54
N PHE A 268 6.16 2.63 18.06
CA PHE A 268 5.91 1.26 17.68
C PHE A 268 5.52 0.45 18.91
N SER A 269 4.52 -0.43 18.78
CA SER A 269 4.13 -1.34 19.85
C SER A 269 3.71 -2.71 19.31
N SER A 270 4.18 -3.76 19.97
CA SER A 270 3.78 -5.16 19.80
C SER A 270 3.71 -5.85 21.17
N GLN A 271 3.45 -7.16 21.20
CA GLN A 271 3.55 -7.94 22.44
C GLN A 271 4.97 -7.90 23.01
N ASP A 272 5.97 -8.05 22.14
CA ASP A 272 7.35 -8.26 22.59
C ASP A 272 8.11 -6.96 22.76
N LEU A 273 7.70 -5.88 22.08
CA LEU A 273 8.51 -4.67 21.98
C LEU A 273 7.64 -3.41 21.97
N SER A 274 8.05 -2.43 22.76
CA SER A 274 7.60 -1.04 22.65
C SER A 274 8.79 -0.14 22.36
N VAL A 275 8.63 0.76 21.38
CA VAL A 275 9.61 1.77 21.00
C VAL A 275 8.93 3.12 20.97
N ASN A 276 9.49 4.08 21.70
CA ASN A 276 9.13 5.49 21.61
C ASN A 276 10.37 6.29 21.21
N ALA A 277 10.33 6.90 20.04
CA ALA A 277 11.39 7.73 19.50
C ALA A 277 10.92 9.20 19.47
N ALA A 278 11.79 10.11 19.89
CA ALA A 278 11.54 11.55 19.84
C ALA A 278 12.65 12.23 19.03
N SER A 279 12.30 13.31 18.31
CA SER A 279 13.27 14.11 17.58
C SER A 279 13.32 15.55 18.06
N ASP A 280 14.52 16.12 18.07
CA ASP A 280 14.77 17.57 18.20
C ASP A 280 14.90 18.27 16.83
N GLY A 281 14.65 17.55 15.73
CA GLY A 281 14.82 18.02 14.35
C GLY A 281 16.20 17.73 13.74
N SER A 282 17.18 17.28 14.53
CA SER A 282 18.55 16.96 14.10
C SER A 282 19.03 15.57 14.51
N THR A 283 18.53 15.10 15.66
CA THR A 283 18.83 13.83 16.31
C THR A 283 17.53 13.08 16.56
N ILE A 284 17.58 11.75 16.58
CA ILE A 284 16.51 10.91 17.13
C ILE A 284 17.00 10.28 18.43
N THR A 285 16.25 10.52 19.51
CA THR A 285 16.40 9.85 20.80
C THR A 285 15.39 8.73 20.90
N ILE A 286 15.87 7.49 21.01
CA ILE A 286 15.03 6.35 21.34
C ILE A 286 14.98 6.24 22.86
N GLY A 287 13.78 6.28 23.43
CA GLY A 287 13.56 6.07 24.87
C GLY A 287 13.76 4.60 25.26
N ASN A 288 12.89 4.09 26.13
CA ASN A 288 13.01 2.72 26.61
C ASN A 288 12.65 1.71 25.51
N ILE A 289 13.59 0.81 25.21
CA ILE A 289 13.33 -0.45 24.53
C ILE A 289 13.00 -1.46 25.62
N VAL A 290 11.75 -1.92 25.68
CA VAL A 290 11.29 -2.91 26.68
C VAL A 290 10.92 -4.19 25.93
N GLN A 291 11.72 -5.25 26.12
CA GLN A 291 11.41 -6.57 25.58
C GLN A 291 10.61 -7.38 26.60
N SER A 292 9.40 -7.83 26.25
CA SER A 292 8.64 -8.78 27.08
C SER A 292 8.95 -10.23 26.63
N ALA A 293 9.37 -11.06 27.60
CA ALA A 293 9.61 -12.53 27.70
C ALA A 293 9.73 -13.49 26.48
N ASN A 294 9.53 -13.08 25.24
CA ASN A 294 9.52 -13.92 24.05
C ASN A 294 10.78 -13.74 23.18
N THR A 295 11.06 -14.74 22.36
CA THR A 295 12.13 -14.73 21.35
C THR A 295 11.73 -13.87 20.16
N LEU A 296 12.23 -12.63 20.13
CA LEU A 296 12.31 -11.80 18.94
C LEU A 296 13.59 -12.17 18.20
N ASP A 297 13.49 -12.68 16.97
CA ASP A 297 14.69 -13.16 16.24
C ASP A 297 15.58 -12.00 15.81
N LEU A 298 14.97 -10.87 15.45
CA LEU A 298 15.68 -9.70 14.96
C LEU A 298 14.93 -8.40 15.25
N PHE A 299 15.64 -7.45 15.86
CA PHE A 299 15.23 -6.04 15.94
C PHE A 299 16.27 -5.16 15.25
N LYS A 300 15.82 -4.25 14.37
CA LYS A 300 16.61 -3.21 13.75
C LYS A 300 15.91 -1.86 13.88
N PHE A 301 16.69 -0.85 14.18
CA PHE A 301 16.27 0.54 14.10
C PHE A 301 17.34 1.35 13.37
N ALA A 302 16.94 2.05 12.31
CA ALA A 302 17.77 3.00 11.59
C ALA A 302 17.22 4.42 11.78
N ALA A 303 18.10 5.41 11.79
CA ALA A 303 17.67 6.80 11.75
C ALA A 303 18.65 7.68 10.97
N THR A 304 18.09 8.68 10.30
CA THR A 304 18.84 9.67 9.53
C THR A 304 18.72 11.05 10.20
N GLY A 305 19.81 11.80 10.26
CA GLY A 305 19.87 13.11 10.91
C GLY A 305 21.28 13.70 10.85
N THR A 306 21.40 15.01 11.05
CA THR A 306 22.70 15.71 11.02
C THR A 306 23.60 15.32 12.20
N SER A 307 23.00 14.93 13.34
CA SER A 307 23.71 14.65 14.59
C SER A 307 23.64 13.18 15.04
N GLY A 308 22.90 12.34 14.32
CA GLY A 308 22.86 10.88 14.49
C GLY A 308 21.73 10.34 15.39
N LEU A 309 21.98 9.18 16.00
CA LEU A 309 21.07 8.40 16.84
C LEU A 309 21.57 8.43 18.29
N THR A 310 20.69 8.77 19.23
CA THR A 310 20.93 8.67 20.68
C THR A 310 19.99 7.64 21.28
N PHE A 311 20.51 6.82 22.19
CA PHE A 311 19.72 5.84 22.93
C PHE A 311 19.62 6.28 24.39
N GLY A 312 18.41 6.21 24.96
CA GLY A 312 18.18 6.24 26.39
C GLY A 312 18.46 4.87 27.02
N ASP A 313 17.75 4.55 28.10
CA ASP A 313 17.89 3.26 28.78
C ASP A 313 17.35 2.12 27.91
N VAL A 314 18.22 1.18 27.54
CA VAL A 314 17.85 -0.03 26.78
C VAL A 314 17.71 -1.20 27.75
N ASN A 315 16.47 -1.58 28.08
CA ASN A 315 16.19 -2.66 29.02
C ASN A 315 15.74 -3.94 28.27
N LEU A 316 16.73 -4.70 27.81
CA LEU A 316 16.51 -5.98 27.14
C LEU A 316 16.45 -7.11 28.19
N THR A 317 15.25 -7.43 28.66
CA THR A 317 15.02 -8.61 29.50
C THR A 317 14.80 -9.84 28.62
N THR A 318 15.87 -10.57 28.28
CA THR A 318 15.76 -11.86 27.58
C THR A 318 15.51 -12.98 28.58
N SER A 319 14.32 -13.58 28.59
CA SER A 319 14.09 -14.87 29.25
C SER A 319 14.29 -16.01 28.25
N GLY A 320 15.53 -16.51 28.14
CA GLY A 320 15.83 -17.78 27.47
C GLY A 320 16.45 -17.65 26.08
N GLN A 321 17.63 -18.26 25.93
CA GLN A 321 18.50 -18.34 24.74
C GLN A 321 19.05 -16.99 24.26
N ALA A 322 20.37 -16.93 24.06
CA ALA A 322 21.12 -15.73 23.70
C ALA A 322 20.74 -15.24 22.29
N GLY A 323 19.67 -14.46 22.18
CA GLY A 323 19.38 -13.67 20.99
C GLY A 323 20.40 -12.55 20.88
N HIS A 324 21.19 -12.54 19.80
CA HIS A 324 22.13 -11.47 19.51
C HIS A 324 21.36 -10.21 19.09
N ALA A 325 21.10 -9.29 20.02
CA ALA A 325 20.68 -7.94 19.66
C ALA A 325 21.87 -7.20 19.04
N ARG A 326 21.96 -7.18 17.70
CA ARG A 326 22.97 -6.40 16.97
C ARG A 326 22.47 -4.98 16.75
N LEU A 327 23.05 -4.02 17.47
CA LEU A 327 22.74 -2.60 17.31
C LEU A 327 23.71 -1.99 16.29
N CYS A 328 23.33 -1.98 15.01
CA CYS A 328 24.19 -1.45 13.95
C CYS A 328 24.00 0.07 13.81
N ARG A 329 25.04 0.86 14.11
CA ARG A 329 25.11 2.29 13.75
C ARG A 329 25.55 2.42 12.29
N LEU A 330 24.64 2.84 11.41
CA LEU A 330 25.00 3.26 10.06
C LEU A 330 25.53 4.71 10.12
N GLN A 331 26.85 4.89 10.17
CA GLN A 331 27.48 6.18 9.86
C GLN A 331 27.82 6.25 8.36
N PRO A 332 27.87 7.44 7.73
CA PRO A 332 28.05 7.56 6.28
C PRO A 332 29.42 7.11 5.74
N VAL A 333 30.38 6.68 6.59
CA VAL A 333 31.73 6.36 6.10
C VAL A 333 32.34 5.07 6.65
N HIS A 334 32.01 4.52 7.83
CA HIS A 334 32.49 3.19 8.24
C HIS A 334 31.44 2.47 9.11
N SER A 335 31.14 1.22 8.77
CA SER A 335 30.30 0.32 9.58
C SER A 335 31.12 -0.26 10.72
N VAL A 336 30.78 0.11 11.96
CA VAL A 336 31.26 -0.57 13.17
C VAL A 336 30.05 -1.24 13.83
N CYS A 337 30.05 -2.56 13.89
CA CYS A 337 29.02 -3.35 14.58
C CYS A 337 29.50 -3.67 15.99
N GLY A 338 28.65 -3.39 17.00
CA GLY A 338 28.76 -3.86 18.38
C GLY A 338 27.74 -4.96 18.66
#